data_AF-A0A938ACZ2-F1
#
_entry.id   AF-A0A938ACZ2-F1
#
_cell.length_a   1.000
_cell.length_b   1.000
_cell.length_c   1.000
_cell.angle_alpha   90.00
_cell.angle_beta   90.00
_cell.angle_gamma   90.00
#
_symmetry.space_group_name_H-M   'P 1'
#
loop_
_entity.id
_entity.type
_entity.pdbx_description
1 polymer ?
#
loop_
_entity_poly.entity_id
_entity_poly.type
_entity_poly.pdbx_seq_one_letter_code
_entity_poly.pdbx_strand_id
1 'polypeptide(L)'
;MGEPLLISDGRAMGLVDENARLCWLVAPRIDQPTIISGLVDEQRGGGVELVFPDSTTVAHRHREGTMVVETDLEGPSGTVRVIDALVVPARGPVQAAWPGLFIRQVLVTEGEAEIGLVTRLRYAYGRNAPRWRTEGRKIIGYGPGLTIELQSELPPRAYGADLGATTVLKENERRLMALRWQDPTNKGTDLRRTVEETAAFWRAWGSTCDHDPRALMLKAMMYHPTGAMVRAATTSHGPGPAADGRLAWMEDQQRAADAFRALGYPGEADYIEQWIARAGDGGPVRELSGGEAPPEAKVDEIDANIMVGAPPGDARGNIPYLPDLLG
;
A
#
# COMPACT_ATOMS: atom_id res chain seq x y z
N MET A 1 -16.01 8.21 -8.19
CA MET A 1 -14.92 7.32 -7.79
C MET A 1 -14.95 7.27 -6.28
N GLY A 2 -15.34 6.15 -5.71
CA GLY A 2 -15.28 5.85 -4.29
C GLY A 2 -13.85 5.91 -3.77
N GLU A 3 -13.74 5.99 -2.45
CA GLU A 3 -12.50 6.31 -1.75
C GLU A 3 -11.56 5.10 -1.71
N PRO A 4 -10.27 5.26 -2.01
CA PRO A 4 -9.35 4.15 -1.96
C PRO A 4 -8.97 3.80 -0.53
N LEU A 5 -8.78 2.51 -0.26
CA LEU A 5 -8.43 1.98 1.06
C LEU A 5 -6.93 1.71 1.20
N LEU A 6 -6.37 2.09 2.34
CA LEU A 6 -4.97 1.85 2.69
C LEU A 6 -4.70 0.39 2.99
N ILE A 7 -3.61 -0.12 2.45
CA ILE A 7 -2.90 -1.32 2.92
C ILE A 7 -1.50 -0.90 3.38
N SER A 8 -0.98 -1.50 4.44
CA SER A 8 0.32 -1.16 5.01
C SER A 8 0.99 -2.40 5.59
N ASP A 9 2.29 -2.53 5.36
CA ASP A 9 3.18 -3.40 6.14
C ASP A 9 4.13 -2.54 6.99
N GLY A 10 3.75 -1.33 7.40
CA GLY A 10 4.60 -0.49 8.23
C GLY A 10 5.92 -0.01 7.62
N ARG A 11 6.26 -0.44 6.39
CA ARG A 11 7.45 -0.06 5.63
C ARG A 11 7.07 0.43 4.24
N ALA A 12 6.10 -0.22 3.64
CA ALA A 12 5.46 0.11 2.40
C ALA A 12 3.99 0.46 2.66
N MET A 13 3.43 1.24 1.75
CA MET A 13 2.02 1.62 1.75
C MET A 13 1.46 1.52 0.34
N GLY A 14 0.22 1.06 0.24
CA GLY A 14 -0.52 1.01 -1.01
C GLY A 14 -1.96 1.50 -0.83
N LEU A 15 -2.56 1.97 -1.90
CA LEU A 15 -3.97 2.35 -1.94
C LEU A 15 -4.68 1.52 -3.00
N VAL A 16 -5.78 0.89 -2.61
CA VAL A 16 -6.63 0.08 -3.50
C VAL A 16 -7.94 0.81 -3.68
N ASP A 17 -8.33 1.08 -4.92
CA ASP A 17 -9.61 1.75 -5.21
C ASP A 17 -10.80 0.76 -5.29
N GLU A 18 -12.00 1.32 -5.44
CA GLU A 18 -13.24 0.58 -5.53
C GLU A 18 -13.31 -0.40 -6.72
N ASN A 19 -12.49 -0.21 -7.75
CA ASN A 19 -12.41 -1.10 -8.92
C ASN A 19 -11.37 -2.21 -8.72
N ALA A 20 -10.92 -2.43 -7.48
CA ALA A 20 -9.84 -3.33 -7.15
C ALA A 20 -8.54 -3.01 -7.91
N ARG A 21 -8.23 -1.74 -8.16
CA ARG A 21 -6.92 -1.32 -8.67
C ARG A 21 -6.03 -0.88 -7.53
N LEU A 22 -4.85 -1.47 -7.43
CA LEU A 22 -3.76 -0.90 -6.63
C LEU A 22 -3.27 0.34 -7.39
N CYS A 23 -3.70 1.52 -6.96
CA CYS A 23 -3.49 2.81 -7.64
C CYS A 23 -2.34 3.62 -7.03
N TRP A 24 -1.81 3.21 -5.88
CA TRP A 24 -0.62 3.76 -5.24
C TRP A 24 0.20 2.64 -4.63
N LEU A 25 1.52 2.69 -4.77
CA LEU A 25 2.45 1.81 -4.06
C LEU A 25 3.80 2.49 -3.87
N VAL A 26 4.22 2.61 -2.61
CA VAL A 26 5.56 3.02 -2.20
C VAL A 26 6.21 1.88 -1.44
N ALA A 27 7.37 1.43 -1.90
CA ALA A 27 8.15 0.37 -1.27
C ALA A 27 9.62 0.45 -1.75
N PRO A 28 10.60 -0.12 -1.01
CA PRO A 28 10.51 -0.75 0.31
C PRO A 28 10.34 0.23 1.48
N ARG A 29 10.36 1.54 1.21
CA ARG A 29 10.16 2.59 2.21
C ARG A 29 9.07 3.56 1.76
N ILE A 30 8.30 4.08 2.72
CA ILE A 30 7.19 5.01 2.45
C ILE A 30 7.71 6.32 1.84
N ASP A 31 8.87 6.78 2.30
CA ASP A 31 9.54 8.02 1.88
C ASP A 31 10.33 7.90 0.56
N GLN A 32 10.28 6.76 -0.13
CA GLN A 32 10.92 6.58 -1.43
C GLN A 32 10.01 6.97 -2.60
N PRO A 33 10.59 7.18 -3.81
CA PRO A 33 9.80 7.36 -5.01
C PRO A 33 8.85 6.18 -5.26
N THR A 34 7.69 6.46 -5.83
CA THR A 34 6.64 5.44 -6.04
C THR A 34 7.05 4.35 -7.03
N ILE A 35 6.46 3.17 -6.87
CA ILE A 35 6.44 2.08 -7.86
C ILE A 35 5.16 2.17 -8.71
N ILE A 36 4.08 2.63 -8.09
CA ILE A 36 2.78 2.90 -8.71
C ILE A 36 2.31 4.26 -8.19
N SER A 37 1.92 5.14 -9.12
CA SER A 37 1.37 6.47 -8.84
C SER A 37 0.14 6.77 -9.71
N GLY A 38 -0.67 5.74 -10.01
CA GLY A 38 -1.92 5.86 -10.77
C GLY A 38 -2.91 6.84 -10.15
N LEU A 39 -2.86 7.03 -8.83
CA LEU A 39 -3.64 8.03 -8.11
C LEU A 39 -3.29 9.48 -8.51
N VAL A 40 -2.01 9.73 -8.84
CA VAL A 40 -1.51 11.08 -9.21
C VAL A 40 -1.52 11.28 -10.71
N ASP A 41 -1.34 10.22 -11.49
CA ASP A 41 -1.39 10.24 -12.95
C ASP A 41 -2.00 8.92 -13.44
N GLU A 42 -3.28 8.94 -13.79
CA GLU A 42 -4.04 7.74 -14.13
C GLU A 42 -3.44 6.99 -15.34
N GLN A 43 -2.88 7.73 -16.29
CA GLN A 43 -2.37 7.19 -17.56
C GLN A 43 -0.93 6.70 -17.44
N ARG A 44 -0.05 7.47 -16.78
CA ARG A 44 1.39 7.19 -16.72
C ARG A 44 1.83 6.56 -15.41
N GLY A 45 1.02 6.65 -14.35
CA GLY A 45 1.35 6.19 -13.01
C GLY A 45 1.23 4.68 -12.77
N GLY A 46 0.64 3.94 -13.72
CA GLY A 46 0.56 2.47 -13.65
C GLY A 46 -0.47 1.96 -12.63
N GLY A 47 -0.37 0.68 -12.27
CA GLY A 47 -1.31 0.00 -11.40
C GLY A 47 -1.23 -1.52 -11.46
N VAL A 48 -1.85 -2.18 -10.47
CA VAL A 48 -2.22 -3.61 -10.57
C VAL A 48 -3.74 -3.68 -10.61
N GLU A 49 -4.28 -4.23 -11.68
CA GLU A 49 -5.70 -4.14 -12.02
C GLU A 49 -6.28 -5.53 -12.29
N LEU A 50 -7.51 -5.73 -11.82
CA LEU A 50 -8.36 -6.82 -12.28
C LEU A 50 -9.24 -6.29 -13.43
N VAL A 51 -9.19 -6.94 -14.57
CA VAL A 51 -10.12 -6.73 -15.67
C VAL A 51 -11.20 -7.80 -15.56
N PHE A 52 -12.41 -7.41 -15.19
CA PHE A 52 -13.59 -8.27 -15.19
C PHE A 52 -14.67 -7.55 -16.01
N PRO A 53 -14.83 -7.88 -17.31
CA PRO A 53 -15.70 -7.14 -18.21
C PRO A 53 -17.14 -7.06 -17.72
N ASP A 54 -17.77 -5.90 -17.92
CA ASP A 54 -19.16 -5.61 -17.56
C ASP A 54 -19.51 -5.86 -16.09
N SER A 55 -18.49 -5.82 -15.20
CA SER A 55 -18.69 -5.95 -13.76
C SER A 55 -18.94 -4.61 -13.08
N THR A 56 -19.55 -4.68 -11.90
CA THR A 56 -19.77 -3.53 -11.02
C THR A 56 -19.31 -3.85 -9.60
N THR A 57 -18.84 -2.84 -8.87
CA THR A 57 -18.44 -3.00 -7.48
C THR A 57 -19.66 -3.07 -6.58
N VAL A 58 -19.80 -4.18 -5.85
CA VAL A 58 -20.89 -4.38 -4.87
C VAL A 58 -20.44 -4.11 -3.45
N ALA A 59 -19.15 -4.28 -3.16
CA ALA A 59 -18.57 -3.90 -1.88
C ALA A 59 -17.08 -3.62 -1.99
N HIS A 60 -16.59 -2.65 -1.23
CA HIS A 60 -15.18 -2.30 -1.10
C HIS A 60 -14.92 -1.93 0.36
N ARG A 61 -14.13 -2.74 1.07
CA ARG A 61 -13.98 -2.62 2.53
C ARG A 61 -12.67 -3.21 3.00
N HIS A 62 -12.22 -2.80 4.18
CA HIS A 62 -11.28 -3.60 4.95
C HIS A 62 -11.99 -4.86 5.46
N ARG A 63 -11.34 -6.02 5.34
CA ARG A 63 -11.76 -7.24 6.03
C ARG A 63 -11.77 -6.95 7.53
N GLU A 64 -12.85 -7.35 8.19
CA GLU A 64 -13.12 -7.06 9.60
C GLU A 64 -11.91 -7.32 10.51
N GLY A 65 -11.55 -6.28 11.26
CA GLY A 65 -10.43 -6.26 12.21
C GLY A 65 -9.04 -6.30 11.58
N THR A 66 -8.90 -5.90 10.30
CA THR A 66 -7.62 -5.96 9.58
C THR A 66 -7.39 -4.77 8.65
N MET A 67 -6.15 -4.64 8.15
CA MET A 67 -5.81 -3.76 7.02
C MET A 67 -5.75 -4.52 5.67
N VAL A 68 -6.40 -5.69 5.57
CA VAL A 68 -6.56 -6.40 4.29
C VAL A 68 -7.78 -5.82 3.58
N VAL A 69 -7.67 -5.49 2.30
CA VAL A 69 -8.79 -4.95 1.52
C VAL A 69 -9.49 -6.09 0.77
N GLU A 70 -10.82 -6.09 0.81
CA GLU A 70 -11.69 -6.95 -0.01
C GLU A 70 -12.57 -6.08 -0.91
N THR A 71 -12.51 -6.36 -2.22
CA THR A 71 -13.39 -5.77 -3.21
C THR A 71 -14.20 -6.88 -3.88
N ASP A 72 -15.51 -6.80 -3.76
CA ASP A 72 -16.46 -7.71 -4.39
C ASP A 72 -17.00 -7.05 -5.67
N LEU A 73 -16.84 -7.75 -6.79
CA LEU A 73 -17.29 -7.33 -8.12
C LEU A 73 -18.31 -8.35 -8.64
N GLU A 74 -19.48 -7.88 -9.04
CA GLU A 74 -20.53 -8.69 -9.67
C GLU A 74 -20.48 -8.48 -11.18
N GLY A 75 -20.36 -9.56 -11.95
CA GLY A 75 -20.39 -9.52 -13.41
C GLY A 75 -21.47 -10.43 -13.99
N PRO A 76 -21.52 -10.58 -15.33
CA PRO A 76 -22.65 -11.22 -16.00
C PRO A 76 -22.92 -12.69 -15.62
N SER A 77 -21.89 -13.43 -15.23
CA SER A 77 -21.93 -14.88 -14.99
C SER A 77 -21.45 -15.31 -13.61
N GLY A 78 -21.08 -14.37 -12.74
CA GLY A 78 -20.53 -14.69 -11.43
C GLY A 78 -20.01 -13.48 -10.66
N THR A 79 -19.59 -13.75 -9.43
CA THR A 79 -19.08 -12.76 -8.48
C THR A 79 -17.63 -13.05 -8.14
N VAL A 80 -16.79 -12.03 -8.20
CA VAL A 80 -15.35 -12.11 -7.94
C VAL A 80 -15.01 -11.27 -6.71
N ARG A 81 -14.33 -11.90 -5.74
CA ARG A 81 -13.67 -11.21 -4.64
C ARG A 81 -12.18 -11.04 -4.92
N VAL A 82 -11.73 -9.79 -4.93
CA VAL A 82 -10.31 -9.43 -4.92
C VAL A 82 -9.88 -9.14 -3.49
N ILE A 83 -8.76 -9.72 -3.07
CA ILE A 83 -8.21 -9.55 -1.73
C ILE A 83 -6.78 -9.03 -1.87
N ASP A 84 -6.52 -7.85 -1.35
CA ASP A 84 -5.25 -7.15 -1.44
C ASP A 84 -4.63 -6.94 -0.06
N ALA A 85 -3.34 -7.25 0.08
CA ALA A 85 -2.61 -7.03 1.32
C ALA A 85 -1.13 -6.70 1.07
N LEU A 86 -0.60 -5.82 1.92
CA LEU A 86 0.83 -5.76 2.18
C LEU A 86 1.13 -6.69 3.35
N VAL A 87 2.05 -7.62 3.11
CA VAL A 87 2.25 -8.76 4.00
C VAL A 87 3.10 -8.39 5.19
N VAL A 88 2.57 -8.69 6.38
CA VAL A 88 3.25 -8.51 7.66
C VAL A 88 3.90 -9.81 8.15
N PRO A 89 4.93 -9.74 9.02
CA PRO A 89 5.56 -10.93 9.60
C PRO A 89 4.57 -11.77 10.41
N ALA A 90 4.59 -13.10 10.23
CA ALA A 90 3.68 -14.02 10.92
C ALA A 90 3.88 -14.06 12.44
N ARG A 91 5.13 -13.89 12.93
CA ARG A 91 5.50 -13.86 14.37
C ARG A 91 6.77 -13.03 14.61
N GLY A 92 6.86 -12.42 15.79
CA GLY A 92 8.05 -11.72 16.28
C GLY A 92 7.95 -10.20 16.19
N PRO A 93 8.86 -9.46 16.84
CA PRO A 93 8.90 -8.01 16.74
C PRO A 93 9.02 -7.66 15.27
N VAL A 94 8.15 -6.75 14.86
CA VAL A 94 7.98 -6.27 13.50
C VAL A 94 9.31 -5.87 12.83
N GLN A 95 10.34 -5.57 13.62
CA GLN A 95 11.66 -5.11 13.19
C GLN A 95 12.58 -6.19 12.55
N ALA A 96 12.34 -7.50 12.72
CA ALA A 96 13.36 -8.53 12.43
C ALA A 96 13.24 -9.27 11.08
N ALA A 97 12.07 -9.34 10.43
CA ALA A 97 11.90 -10.13 9.20
C ALA A 97 10.70 -9.67 8.34
N TRP A 98 10.77 -8.45 7.81
CA TRP A 98 9.72 -7.93 6.92
C TRP A 98 9.69 -8.69 5.59
N PRO A 99 8.54 -9.25 5.17
CA PRO A 99 8.44 -10.00 3.92
C PRO A 99 8.63 -9.16 2.65
N GLY A 100 8.31 -7.86 2.70
CA GLY A 100 8.41 -6.94 1.56
C GLY A 100 7.67 -7.47 0.34
N LEU A 101 6.40 -7.77 0.54
CA LEU A 101 5.55 -8.53 -0.37
C LEU A 101 4.15 -7.91 -0.40
N PHE A 102 3.75 -7.46 -1.58
CA PHE A 102 2.34 -7.24 -1.90
C PHE A 102 1.76 -8.56 -2.43
N ILE A 103 0.55 -8.88 -2.01
CA ILE A 103 -0.19 -10.05 -2.49
C ILE A 103 -1.60 -9.66 -2.89
N ARG A 104 -2.03 -10.22 -4.02
CA ARG A 104 -3.41 -10.15 -4.51
C ARG A 104 -3.95 -11.56 -4.73
N GLN A 105 -5.11 -11.83 -4.17
CA GLN A 105 -5.91 -13.01 -4.46
C GLN A 105 -7.14 -12.61 -5.26
N VAL A 106 -7.47 -13.39 -6.28
CA VAL A 106 -8.74 -13.31 -7.01
C VAL A 106 -9.48 -14.62 -6.79
N LEU A 107 -10.69 -14.56 -6.25
CA LEU A 107 -11.54 -15.71 -5.91
C LEU A 107 -12.91 -15.52 -6.56
N VAL A 108 -13.42 -16.53 -7.26
CA VAL A 108 -14.83 -16.54 -7.68
C VAL A 108 -15.66 -17.07 -6.53
N THR A 109 -16.55 -16.25 -5.98
CA THR A 109 -17.41 -16.64 -4.86
C THR A 109 -18.73 -17.27 -5.32
N GLU A 110 -19.16 -16.98 -6.54
CA GLU A 110 -20.38 -17.51 -7.15
C GLU A 110 -20.20 -17.59 -8.67
N GLY A 111 -20.69 -18.66 -9.30
CA GLY A 111 -20.74 -18.77 -10.76
C GLY A 111 -19.37 -18.96 -11.44
N GLU A 112 -19.15 -18.28 -12.56
CA GLU A 112 -17.86 -18.28 -13.27
C GLU A 112 -17.49 -16.89 -13.78
N ALA A 113 -16.20 -16.62 -13.91
CA ALA A 113 -15.69 -15.34 -14.35
C ALA A 113 -14.51 -15.48 -15.33
N GLU A 114 -14.62 -14.82 -16.48
CA GLU A 114 -13.47 -14.53 -17.35
C GLU A 114 -12.78 -13.27 -16.85
N ILE A 115 -11.55 -13.42 -16.39
CA ILE A 115 -10.79 -12.34 -15.77
C ILE A 115 -9.45 -12.11 -16.49
N GLY A 116 -8.99 -10.87 -16.45
CA GLY A 116 -7.64 -10.45 -16.76
C GLY A 116 -6.94 -9.87 -15.53
N LEU A 117 -5.67 -10.17 -15.35
CA LEU A 117 -4.82 -9.51 -14.37
C LEU A 117 -3.75 -8.72 -15.13
N VAL A 118 -3.68 -7.41 -14.87
CA VAL A 118 -2.70 -6.52 -15.52
C VAL A 118 -1.81 -5.87 -14.47
N THR A 119 -0.50 -5.91 -14.71
CA THR A 119 0.53 -5.29 -13.87
C THR A 119 1.31 -4.27 -14.68
N ARG A 120 1.18 -2.99 -14.30
CA ARG A 120 1.88 -1.86 -14.90
C ARG A 120 2.71 -1.16 -13.82
N LEU A 121 3.97 -1.53 -13.70
CA LEU A 121 4.88 -0.84 -12.76
C LEU A 121 5.48 0.39 -13.44
N ARG A 122 5.57 1.49 -12.69
CA ARG A 122 6.02 2.79 -13.16
C ARG A 122 6.79 3.51 -12.04
N TYR A 123 8.08 3.19 -11.96
CA TYR A 123 8.98 3.71 -10.93
C TYR A 123 9.16 5.23 -11.03
N ALA A 124 9.44 5.84 -9.89
CA ALA A 124 9.72 7.27 -9.75
C ALA A 124 8.62 8.14 -10.35
N TYR A 125 7.38 7.92 -9.90
CA TYR A 125 6.19 8.69 -10.29
C TYR A 125 5.90 8.67 -11.78
N GLY A 126 5.92 7.49 -12.41
CA GLY A 126 5.62 7.39 -13.85
C GLY A 126 6.84 7.40 -14.77
N ARG A 127 8.01 7.82 -14.29
CA ARG A 127 9.18 8.14 -15.15
C ARG A 127 9.82 6.91 -15.80
N ASN A 128 9.80 5.76 -15.14
CA ASN A 128 10.55 4.59 -15.60
C ASN A 128 9.67 3.34 -15.57
N ALA A 129 9.60 2.63 -16.68
CA ALA A 129 9.01 1.29 -16.73
C ALA A 129 10.09 0.22 -16.44
N PRO A 130 9.73 -0.93 -15.84
CA PRO A 130 10.66 -2.04 -15.62
C PRO A 130 11.19 -2.61 -16.93
N ARG A 131 12.42 -3.15 -16.87
CA ARG A 131 12.86 -4.18 -17.83
C ARG A 131 12.57 -5.55 -17.23
N TRP A 132 11.73 -6.34 -17.88
CA TRP A 132 11.36 -7.68 -17.42
C TRP A 132 12.34 -8.74 -17.91
N ARG A 133 12.67 -9.70 -17.03
CA ARG A 133 13.44 -10.89 -17.35
C ARG A 133 12.84 -12.11 -16.67
N THR A 134 12.73 -13.21 -17.40
CA THR A 134 12.34 -14.49 -16.83
C THR A 134 13.58 -15.23 -16.35
N GLU A 135 13.60 -15.59 -15.06
CA GLU A 135 14.67 -16.34 -14.41
C GLU A 135 14.10 -17.62 -13.78
N GLY A 136 14.14 -18.72 -14.53
CA GLY A 136 13.50 -19.98 -14.14
C GLY A 136 11.98 -19.83 -14.08
N ARG A 137 11.41 -19.93 -12.87
CA ARG A 137 9.96 -19.74 -12.61
C ARG A 137 9.60 -18.32 -12.15
N LYS A 138 10.59 -17.43 -12.04
CA LYS A 138 10.42 -16.06 -11.54
C LYS A 138 10.41 -15.08 -12.70
N ILE A 139 9.65 -14.01 -12.55
CA ILE A 139 9.69 -12.86 -13.47
C ILE A 139 10.23 -11.67 -12.68
N ILE A 140 11.38 -11.16 -13.10
CA ILE A 140 12.10 -10.10 -12.41
C ILE A 140 11.98 -8.81 -13.22
N GLY A 141 11.47 -7.76 -12.59
CA GLY A 141 11.41 -6.41 -13.12
C GLY A 141 12.52 -5.55 -12.54
N TYR A 142 13.43 -5.09 -13.38
CA TYR A 142 14.51 -4.18 -12.99
C TYR A 142 14.09 -2.73 -13.22
N GLY A 143 14.05 -1.93 -12.15
CA GLY A 143 13.85 -0.48 -12.18
C GLY A 143 15.03 0.27 -11.55
N PRO A 144 15.05 1.62 -11.65
CA PRO A 144 16.07 2.41 -10.98
C PRO A 144 15.99 2.26 -9.45
N GLY A 145 17.05 1.74 -8.84
CA GLY A 145 17.17 1.60 -7.39
C GLY A 145 16.31 0.50 -6.74
N LEU A 146 15.47 -0.20 -7.51
CA LEU A 146 14.63 -1.28 -7.00
C LEU A 146 14.40 -2.39 -8.03
N THR A 147 14.55 -3.63 -7.58
CA THR A 147 14.20 -4.83 -8.35
C THR A 147 12.98 -5.49 -7.71
N ILE A 148 12.00 -5.87 -8.52
CA ILE A 148 10.77 -6.51 -8.08
C ILE A 148 10.62 -7.89 -8.73
N GLU A 149 10.39 -8.91 -7.94
CA GLU A 149 9.94 -10.22 -8.40
C GLU A 149 8.42 -10.24 -8.50
N LEU A 150 7.89 -10.60 -9.66
CA LEU A 150 6.50 -10.99 -9.87
C LEU A 150 6.38 -12.51 -9.75
N GLN A 151 5.55 -12.96 -8.82
CA GLN A 151 5.05 -14.34 -8.73
C GLN A 151 3.58 -14.35 -9.12
N SER A 152 3.17 -15.31 -9.94
CA SER A 152 1.76 -15.41 -10.38
C SER A 152 1.40 -16.86 -10.67
N GLU A 153 0.24 -17.29 -10.18
CA GLU A 153 -0.38 -18.56 -10.56
C GLU A 153 -1.00 -18.48 -11.97
N LEU A 154 -1.14 -17.27 -12.53
CA LEU A 154 -1.49 -17.03 -13.92
C LEU A 154 -0.24 -16.71 -14.73
N PRO A 155 0.08 -17.46 -15.80
CA PRO A 155 1.29 -17.23 -16.59
C PRO A 155 1.19 -15.91 -17.36
N PRO A 156 1.91 -14.85 -16.95
CA PRO A 156 1.75 -13.55 -17.57
C PRO A 156 2.54 -13.46 -18.88
N ARG A 157 2.04 -12.63 -19.79
CA ARG A 157 2.66 -12.29 -21.06
C ARG A 157 3.02 -10.81 -21.05
N ALA A 158 4.13 -10.47 -21.71
CA ALA A 158 4.57 -9.10 -21.87
C ALA A 158 3.82 -8.40 -23.01
N TYR A 159 3.39 -7.17 -22.73
CA TYR A 159 2.80 -6.24 -23.68
C TYR A 159 3.56 -4.91 -23.54
N GLY A 160 4.62 -4.76 -24.33
CA GLY A 160 5.59 -3.68 -24.10
C GLY A 160 6.27 -3.85 -22.75
N ALA A 161 6.10 -2.86 -21.86
CA ALA A 161 6.64 -2.89 -20.50
C ALA A 161 5.64 -3.40 -19.45
N ASP A 162 4.42 -3.77 -19.86
CA ASP A 162 3.37 -4.24 -18.97
C ASP A 162 3.25 -5.77 -19.04
N LEU A 163 2.70 -6.36 -17.98
CA LEU A 163 2.44 -7.79 -17.90
C LEU A 163 0.94 -8.03 -17.78
N GLY A 164 0.41 -8.96 -18.57
CA GLY A 164 -1.00 -9.32 -18.57
C GLY A 164 -1.21 -10.84 -18.60
N ALA A 165 -2.22 -11.33 -17.91
CA ALA A 165 -2.67 -12.72 -18.00
C ALA A 165 -4.19 -12.76 -18.01
N THR A 166 -4.79 -13.71 -18.73
CA THR A 166 -6.23 -13.95 -18.70
C THR A 166 -6.52 -15.40 -18.33
N THR A 167 -7.67 -15.64 -17.72
CA THR A 167 -8.14 -16.98 -17.38
C THR A 167 -9.64 -17.00 -17.18
N VAL A 168 -10.22 -18.20 -17.15
CA VAL A 168 -11.59 -18.43 -16.67
C VAL A 168 -11.48 -19.15 -15.33
N LEU A 169 -12.16 -18.63 -14.32
CA LEU A 169 -12.25 -19.24 -13.00
C LEU A 169 -13.70 -19.67 -12.75
N LYS A 170 -13.85 -20.86 -12.16
CA LYS A 170 -15.14 -21.38 -11.67
C LYS A 170 -15.33 -21.04 -10.20
N GLU A 171 -16.54 -21.21 -9.72
CA GLU A 171 -16.89 -21.04 -8.32
C GLU A 171 -15.89 -21.75 -7.39
N ASN A 172 -15.45 -21.05 -6.36
CA ASN A 172 -14.44 -21.46 -5.38
C ASN A 172 -13.02 -21.64 -5.93
N GLU A 173 -12.78 -21.44 -7.23
CA GLU A 173 -11.43 -21.32 -7.74
C GLU A 173 -10.83 -19.96 -7.41
N ARG A 174 -9.54 -19.97 -7.10
CA ARG A 174 -8.75 -18.77 -6.85
C ARG A 174 -7.44 -18.77 -7.60
N ARG A 175 -6.90 -17.58 -7.83
CA ARG A 175 -5.54 -17.35 -8.32
C ARG A 175 -4.85 -16.27 -7.53
N LEU A 176 -3.55 -16.44 -7.34
CA LEU A 176 -2.69 -15.52 -6.59
C LEU A 176 -1.66 -14.86 -7.51
N MET A 177 -1.36 -13.61 -7.19
CA MET A 177 -0.19 -12.91 -7.69
C MET A 177 0.47 -12.12 -6.55
N ALA A 178 1.77 -11.89 -6.66
CA ALA A 178 2.51 -11.16 -5.66
C ALA A 178 3.67 -10.37 -6.27
N LEU A 179 3.95 -9.21 -5.70
CA LEU A 179 5.11 -8.37 -6.00
C LEU A 179 6.03 -8.37 -4.78
N ARG A 180 7.27 -8.83 -4.96
CA ARG A 180 8.27 -8.90 -3.88
C ARG A 180 9.46 -8.01 -4.19
N TRP A 181 9.87 -7.21 -3.20
CA TRP A 181 11.07 -6.37 -3.29
C TRP A 181 12.12 -6.71 -2.23
N GLN A 182 11.75 -7.43 -1.17
CA GLN A 182 12.70 -7.91 -0.17
C GLN A 182 13.19 -9.31 -0.56
N ASP A 183 14.50 -9.48 -0.71
CA ASP A 183 15.14 -10.75 -1.10
C ASP A 183 14.38 -11.48 -2.25
N PRO A 184 14.40 -10.92 -3.47
CA PRO A 184 13.75 -11.52 -4.66
C PRO A 184 14.36 -12.88 -5.07
N THR A 185 15.34 -13.38 -4.32
CA THR A 185 15.97 -14.68 -4.52
C THR A 185 15.51 -15.75 -3.54
N ASN A 186 14.76 -15.38 -2.49
CA ASN A 186 14.25 -16.33 -1.52
C ASN A 186 13.32 -17.37 -2.19
N LYS A 187 13.43 -18.63 -1.77
CA LYS A 187 12.63 -19.74 -2.30
C LYS A 187 11.42 -19.97 -1.40
N GLY A 188 10.23 -20.08 -2.00
CA GLY A 188 9.11 -20.81 -1.39
C GLY A 188 8.31 -20.07 -0.33
N THR A 189 7.71 -18.92 -0.66
CA THR A 189 6.61 -18.39 0.16
C THR A 189 5.30 -19.01 -0.29
N ASP A 190 4.62 -19.69 0.62
CA ASP A 190 3.24 -20.12 0.40
C ASP A 190 2.32 -18.90 0.48
N LEU A 191 2.08 -18.29 -0.68
CA LEU A 191 1.25 -17.10 -0.84
C LEU A 191 -0.15 -17.27 -0.20
N ARG A 192 -0.70 -18.49 -0.18
CA ARG A 192 -2.04 -18.75 0.38
C ARG A 192 -2.06 -18.51 1.87
N ARG A 193 -1.02 -18.99 2.56
CA ARG A 193 -0.88 -18.86 4.01
C ARG A 193 -0.63 -17.40 4.40
N THR A 194 0.07 -16.67 3.56
CA THR A 194 0.48 -15.29 3.79
C THR A 194 -0.68 -14.30 4.00
N VAL A 195 -1.77 -14.41 3.24
CA VAL A 195 -2.95 -13.53 3.40
C VAL A 195 -3.59 -13.74 4.78
N GLU A 196 -3.78 -14.99 5.17
CA GLU A 196 -4.41 -15.32 6.45
C GLU A 196 -3.51 -15.03 7.65
N GLU A 197 -2.19 -15.22 7.52
CA GLU A 197 -1.23 -14.79 8.53
C GLU A 197 -1.22 -13.26 8.69
N THR A 198 -1.38 -12.52 7.59
CA THR A 198 -1.51 -11.05 7.63
C THR A 198 -2.79 -10.62 8.34
N ALA A 199 -3.92 -11.26 8.04
CA ALA A 199 -5.17 -11.01 8.75
C ALA A 199 -5.07 -11.36 10.25
N ALA A 200 -4.42 -12.48 10.57
CA ALA A 200 -4.20 -12.90 11.96
C ALA A 200 -3.34 -11.92 12.76
N PHE A 201 -2.29 -11.37 12.15
CA PHE A 201 -1.47 -10.33 12.76
C PHE A 201 -2.30 -9.10 13.14
N TRP A 202 -3.11 -8.58 12.21
CA TRP A 202 -3.89 -7.37 12.47
C TRP A 202 -4.95 -7.58 13.55
N ARG A 203 -5.64 -8.74 13.54
CA ARG A 203 -6.59 -9.08 14.60
C ARG A 203 -5.90 -9.24 15.95
N ALA A 204 -4.75 -9.91 15.99
CA ALA A 204 -3.98 -10.06 17.21
C ALA A 204 -3.54 -8.70 17.76
N TRP A 205 -3.02 -7.82 16.90
CA TRP A 205 -2.65 -6.47 17.29
C TRP A 205 -3.88 -5.70 17.81
N GLY A 206 -4.95 -5.60 17.01
CA GLY A 206 -6.15 -4.81 17.31
C GLY A 206 -7.01 -5.33 18.48
N SER A 207 -6.72 -6.52 19.00
CA SER A 207 -7.49 -7.13 20.10
C SER A 207 -7.57 -6.25 21.37
N THR A 208 -6.56 -5.41 21.63
CA THR A 208 -6.54 -4.52 22.81
C THR A 208 -7.54 -3.36 22.69
N CYS A 209 -7.87 -2.95 21.47
CA CYS A 209 -8.76 -1.82 21.19
C CYS A 209 -10.06 -2.27 20.51
N ASP A 210 -10.50 -3.50 20.78
CA ASP A 210 -11.70 -4.12 20.18
C ASP A 210 -11.77 -3.97 18.65
N HIS A 211 -10.61 -4.05 18.00
CA HIS A 211 -10.47 -3.91 16.56
C HIS A 211 -10.99 -2.56 16.00
N ASP A 212 -10.96 -1.47 16.78
CA ASP A 212 -11.35 -0.12 16.31
C ASP A 212 -10.63 0.21 14.98
N PRO A 213 -11.39 0.43 13.88
CA PRO A 213 -10.82 0.75 12.58
C PRO A 213 -9.89 1.98 12.60
N ARG A 214 -10.17 2.97 13.46
CA ARG A 214 -9.31 4.16 13.60
C ARG A 214 -7.96 3.81 14.23
N ALA A 215 -7.96 2.90 15.21
CA ALA A 215 -6.72 2.43 15.83
C ALA A 215 -5.88 1.59 14.85
N LEU A 216 -6.53 0.73 14.05
CA LEU A 216 -5.87 -0.02 12.98
C LEU A 216 -5.27 0.90 11.92
N MET A 217 -6.01 1.94 11.53
CA MET A 217 -5.51 2.97 10.61
C MET A 217 -4.31 3.72 11.20
N LEU A 218 -4.40 4.15 12.46
CA LEU A 218 -3.30 4.81 13.16
C LEU A 218 -2.04 3.92 13.17
N LYS A 219 -2.19 2.63 13.46
CA LYS A 219 -1.10 1.66 13.38
C LYS A 219 -0.52 1.52 11.98
N ALA A 220 -1.38 1.47 10.96
CA ALA A 220 -0.95 1.38 9.57
C ALA A 220 -0.12 2.60 9.12
N MET A 221 -0.34 3.76 9.73
CA MET A 221 0.39 5.02 9.47
C MET A 221 1.75 5.12 10.19
N MET A 222 2.09 4.15 11.06
CA MET A 222 3.40 4.10 11.69
C MET A 222 4.46 3.52 10.74
N TYR A 223 5.53 4.26 10.50
CA TYR A 223 6.75 3.74 9.88
C TYR A 223 7.55 2.92 10.89
N HIS A 224 7.28 1.62 10.88
CA HIS A 224 7.82 0.65 11.81
C HIS A 224 9.35 0.58 11.93
N PRO A 225 10.18 0.89 10.90
CA PRO A 225 11.63 0.86 11.04
C PRO A 225 12.18 1.89 12.01
N THR A 226 11.44 2.96 12.31
CA THR A 226 11.95 4.04 13.16
C THR A 226 10.98 4.51 14.24
N GLY A 227 9.69 4.22 14.12
CA GLY A 227 8.62 4.68 15.00
C GLY A 227 7.93 5.96 14.53
N ALA A 228 8.43 6.59 13.46
CA ALA A 228 7.85 7.82 12.92
C ALA A 228 6.41 7.61 12.44
N MET A 229 5.54 8.59 12.66
CA MET A 229 4.21 8.63 12.08
C MET A 229 4.23 9.46 10.81
N VAL A 230 3.69 8.91 9.71
CA VAL A 230 3.47 9.71 8.49
C VAL A 230 2.22 10.56 8.67
N ARG A 231 2.20 11.75 8.06
CA ARG A 231 1.00 12.61 8.07
C ARG A 231 -0.11 12.08 7.15
N ALA A 232 0.26 11.50 6.01
CA ALA A 232 -0.64 10.90 5.04
C ALA A 232 0.06 9.76 4.28
N ALA A 233 -0.72 8.86 3.67
CA ALA A 233 -0.20 7.75 2.88
C ALA A 233 0.37 8.16 1.51
N THR A 234 0.11 9.40 1.08
CA THR A 234 0.49 9.94 -0.23
C THR A 234 1.27 11.23 -0.10
N THR A 235 1.93 11.61 -1.20
CA THR A 235 2.46 12.96 -1.35
C THR A 235 1.31 13.91 -1.71
N SER A 236 1.38 15.19 -1.31
CA SER A 236 0.43 16.21 -1.78
C SER A 236 1.03 17.03 -2.91
N HIS A 237 0.17 17.69 -3.70
CA HIS A 237 0.58 18.66 -4.71
C HIS A 237 0.19 20.07 -4.23
N GLY A 238 1.16 21.00 -4.12
CA GLY A 238 0.95 22.39 -3.71
C GLY A 238 2.26 23.17 -3.51
N PRO A 239 2.21 24.52 -3.41
CA PRO A 239 3.41 25.33 -3.23
C PRO A 239 3.99 25.16 -1.82
N GLY A 240 5.26 24.75 -1.73
CA GLY A 240 6.04 24.83 -0.49
C GLY A 240 6.86 23.57 -0.18
N PRO A 241 7.99 23.71 0.52
CA PRO A 241 8.98 22.65 0.77
C PRO A 241 8.50 21.51 1.70
N ALA A 242 7.29 21.59 2.27
CA ALA A 242 6.75 20.66 3.26
C ALA A 242 5.53 19.85 2.77
N ALA A 243 5.21 19.85 1.48
CA ALA A 243 3.96 19.27 0.96
C ALA A 243 3.91 17.73 0.95
N ASP A 244 5.00 17.00 1.20
CA ASP A 244 4.92 15.53 1.19
C ASP A 244 4.33 15.00 2.50
N GLY A 245 3.08 14.51 2.43
CA GLY A 245 2.39 13.91 3.57
C GLY A 245 3.07 12.65 4.12
N ARG A 246 3.98 12.03 3.37
CA ARG A 246 4.71 10.83 3.81
C ARG A 246 5.87 11.14 4.75
N LEU A 247 6.16 12.41 5.02
CA LEU A 247 7.16 12.84 6.00
C LEU A 247 6.56 12.91 7.41
N ALA A 248 7.45 12.97 8.40
CA ALA A 248 7.07 13.09 9.80
C ALA A 248 6.97 14.56 10.19
N TRP A 249 5.77 14.99 10.54
CA TRP A 249 5.54 16.34 11.07
C TRP A 249 5.55 16.30 12.58
N MET A 250 6.39 17.11 13.21
CA MET A 250 6.69 17.05 14.64
C MET A 250 5.44 17.27 15.50
N GLU A 251 4.52 18.14 15.08
CA GLU A 251 3.26 18.42 15.79
C GLU A 251 2.32 17.21 15.87
N ASP A 252 2.41 16.28 14.92
CA ASP A 252 1.56 15.09 14.89
C ASP A 252 2.11 13.97 15.77
N GLN A 253 3.43 13.92 15.97
CA GLN A 253 4.10 12.78 16.61
C GLN A 253 3.72 12.65 18.08
N GLN A 254 3.78 13.74 18.85
CA GLN A 254 3.44 13.69 20.27
C GLN A 254 1.96 13.33 20.48
N ARG A 255 1.07 13.90 19.66
CA ARG A 255 -0.36 13.57 19.68
C ARG A 255 -0.61 12.09 19.37
N ALA A 256 0.14 11.52 18.41
CA ALA A 256 0.06 10.10 18.11
C ALA A 256 0.56 9.22 19.26
N ALA A 257 1.65 9.60 19.93
CA ALA A 257 2.15 8.89 21.11
C ALA A 257 1.09 8.86 22.23
N ASP A 258 0.45 10.01 22.50
CA ASP A 258 -0.61 10.12 23.50
C ASP A 258 -1.85 9.28 23.11
N ALA A 259 -2.20 9.26 21.82
CA ALA A 259 -3.28 8.42 21.30
C ALA A 259 -2.98 6.92 21.49
N PHE A 260 -1.77 6.45 21.18
CA PHE A 260 -1.39 5.05 21.42
C PHE A 260 -1.44 4.68 22.90
N ARG A 261 -1.04 5.59 23.81
CA ARG A 261 -1.20 5.35 25.26
C ARG A 261 -2.66 5.20 25.65
N ALA A 262 -3.52 6.10 25.17
CA ALA A 262 -4.96 6.05 25.46
C ALA A 262 -5.63 4.77 24.92
N LEU A 263 -5.13 4.25 23.80
CA LEU A 263 -5.58 2.99 23.20
C LEU A 263 -5.02 1.72 23.87
N GLY A 264 -4.12 1.85 24.87
CA GLY A 264 -3.53 0.72 25.58
C GLY A 264 -2.27 0.14 24.94
N TYR A 265 -1.59 0.89 24.06
CA TYR A 265 -0.36 0.49 23.37
C TYR A 265 0.85 1.34 23.81
N PRO A 266 1.36 1.20 25.04
CA PRO A 266 2.49 1.99 25.52
C PRO A 266 3.78 1.71 24.75
N GLY A 267 3.96 0.50 24.20
CA GLY A 267 5.15 0.16 23.40
C GLY A 267 5.26 0.98 22.11
N GLU A 268 4.14 1.18 21.42
CA GLU A 268 4.03 2.06 20.25
C GLU A 268 4.30 3.52 20.63
N ALA A 269 3.74 3.99 21.74
CA ALA A 269 3.95 5.35 22.22
C ALA A 269 5.43 5.62 22.55
N ASP A 270 6.06 4.73 23.33
CA ASP A 270 7.47 4.84 23.69
C ASP A 270 8.38 4.78 22.46
N TYR A 271 7.97 4.05 21.42
CA TYR A 271 8.73 3.97 20.18
C TYR A 271 8.68 5.27 19.36
N ILE A 272 7.52 5.94 19.33
CA ILE A 272 7.39 7.29 18.76
C ILE A 272 8.23 8.28 19.56
N GLU A 273 8.22 8.22 20.88
CA GLU A 273 9.03 9.12 21.71
C GLU A 273 10.54 8.93 21.53
N GLN A 274 10.99 7.68 21.38
CA GLN A 274 12.37 7.40 20.99
C GLN A 274 12.69 8.01 19.62
N TRP A 275 11.76 7.99 18.67
CA TRP A 275 11.94 8.68 17.40
C TRP A 275 12.04 10.19 17.59
N ILE A 276 11.15 10.82 18.36
CA ILE A 276 11.14 12.26 18.64
C ILE A 276 12.48 12.68 19.25
N ALA A 277 12.97 11.94 20.24
CA ALA A 277 14.25 12.20 20.90
C ALA A 277 15.45 12.12 19.93
N ARG A 278 15.44 11.17 18.97
CA ARG A 278 16.48 11.10 17.92
C ARG A 278 16.35 12.22 16.89
N ALA A 279 15.13 12.62 16.55
CA ALA A 279 14.88 13.63 15.54
C ALA A 279 15.33 15.03 15.98
N GLY A 280 15.21 15.35 17.27
CA GLY A 280 15.68 16.61 17.85
C GLY A 280 14.85 17.82 17.42
N ASP A 281 15.46 19.01 17.49
CA ASP A 281 14.83 20.32 17.27
C ASP A 281 15.02 20.89 15.84
N GLY A 282 15.46 20.06 14.89
CA GLY A 282 15.85 20.49 13.54
C GLY A 282 14.69 20.78 12.58
N GLY A 283 13.63 21.43 13.05
CA GLY A 283 12.53 21.96 12.25
C GLY A 283 11.19 21.21 12.40
N PRO A 284 10.10 21.76 11.83
CA PRO A 284 8.73 21.24 11.99
C PRO A 284 8.47 19.93 11.24
N VAL A 285 9.30 19.61 10.23
CA VAL A 285 9.18 18.42 9.39
C VAL A 285 10.52 17.71 9.32
N ARG A 286 10.50 16.38 9.45
CA ARG A 286 11.68 15.52 9.43
C ARG A 286 11.46 14.36 8.47
N GLU A 287 12.56 13.81 7.96
CA GLU A 287 12.51 12.48 7.35
C GLU A 287 12.07 11.43 8.37
N LEU A 288 11.57 10.29 7.88
CA LEU A 288 11.23 9.16 8.75
C LEU A 288 12.44 8.60 9.50
N SER A 289 13.66 8.83 8.98
CA SER A 289 14.93 8.55 9.65
C SER A 289 15.18 9.42 10.91
N GLY A 290 14.49 10.56 11.01
CA GLY A 290 14.74 11.61 11.99
C GLY A 290 15.71 12.69 11.48
N GLY A 291 16.21 12.60 10.24
CA GLY A 291 17.07 13.60 9.60
C GLY A 291 16.31 14.83 9.08
N GLU A 292 17.07 15.79 8.53
CA GLU A 292 16.49 16.95 7.85
C GLU A 292 15.67 16.50 6.64
N ALA A 293 14.47 17.06 6.49
CA ALA A 293 13.65 16.81 5.31
C ALA A 293 14.38 17.30 4.04
N PRO A 294 14.27 16.59 2.91
CA PRO A 294 14.88 17.01 1.67
C PRO A 294 14.32 18.38 1.23
N PRO A 295 15.14 19.25 0.61
CA PRO A 295 14.63 20.45 -0.05
C PRO A 295 13.65 20.04 -1.16
N GLU A 296 12.63 20.89 -1.40
CA GLU A 296 11.50 20.63 -2.32
C GLU A 296 11.93 19.86 -3.59
N ALA A 297 11.52 18.61 -3.71
CA ALA A 297 11.72 17.82 -4.91
C ALA A 297 10.50 17.99 -5.82
N LYS A 298 10.56 18.96 -6.74
CA LYS A 298 9.57 19.04 -7.82
C LYS A 298 9.79 17.90 -8.80
N VAL A 299 8.73 17.16 -9.09
CA VAL A 299 8.71 16.25 -10.22
C VAL A 299 8.24 17.07 -11.43
N ASP A 300 9.18 17.75 -12.10
CA ASP A 300 8.93 18.78 -13.14
C ASP A 300 8.10 18.33 -14.38
N GLU A 301 7.70 17.06 -14.49
CA GLU A 301 7.04 16.48 -15.67
C GLU A 301 5.77 15.67 -15.36
N ILE A 302 5.17 15.89 -14.19
CA ILE A 302 3.80 15.38 -13.96
C ILE A 302 2.83 16.36 -14.63
N ASP A 303 2.37 16.05 -15.86
CA ASP A 303 1.19 16.64 -16.47
C ASP A 303 -0.03 16.24 -15.62
N ALA A 304 -0.24 16.98 -14.55
CA ALA A 304 -1.35 16.79 -13.65
C ALA A 304 -2.03 18.14 -13.43
N ASN A 305 -3.11 18.37 -14.18
CA ASN A 305 -4.28 19.08 -13.63
C ASN A 305 -4.97 18.25 -12.52
N ILE A 306 -4.21 17.42 -11.78
CA ILE A 306 -4.70 16.47 -10.80
C ILE A 306 -4.47 17.09 -9.43
N MET A 307 -5.51 17.78 -8.97
CA MET A 307 -5.67 18.21 -7.59
C MET A 307 -5.73 16.98 -6.68
N VAL A 308 -4.59 16.55 -6.12
CA VAL A 308 -4.58 16.09 -4.72
C VAL A 308 -4.01 17.24 -3.91
N GLY A 309 -4.80 18.31 -3.91
CA GLY A 309 -4.45 19.56 -3.27
C GLY A 309 -4.86 19.56 -1.81
N ALA A 310 -4.24 20.47 -1.07
CA ALA A 310 -5.03 21.31 -0.19
C ALA A 310 -4.67 22.77 -0.46
N PRO A 311 -5.61 23.60 -0.94
CA PRO A 311 -6.00 24.82 -0.26
C PRO A 311 -7.09 24.50 0.79
N PRO A 312 -7.33 25.37 1.78
CA PRO A 312 -8.15 25.07 2.93
C PRO A 312 -9.62 24.86 2.53
N GLY A 313 -10.13 23.65 2.73
CA GLY A 313 -11.56 23.32 2.58
C GLY A 313 -11.86 22.15 1.63
N ASP A 314 -12.34 21.06 2.20
CA ASP A 314 -13.32 20.11 1.64
C ASP A 314 -13.03 19.24 0.40
N ALA A 315 -11.84 19.27 -0.19
CA ALA A 315 -11.47 18.34 -1.28
C ALA A 315 -10.55 17.18 -0.85
N ARG A 316 -10.71 16.69 0.39
CA ARG A 316 -10.11 15.43 0.83
C ARG A 316 -10.89 14.30 0.18
N GLY A 317 -10.47 13.77 -0.97
CA GLY A 317 -10.71 12.33 -1.16
C GLY A 317 -10.07 11.64 0.04
N ASN A 318 -10.80 10.86 0.84
CA ASN A 318 -10.41 10.36 2.18
C ASN A 318 -9.15 9.45 2.18
N ILE A 319 -8.03 9.96 1.71
CA ILE A 319 -6.71 9.41 1.97
C ILE A 319 -6.48 9.59 3.47
N PRO A 320 -6.10 8.53 4.20
CA PRO A 320 -5.89 8.62 5.64
C PRO A 320 -4.96 9.78 5.99
N TYR A 321 -5.48 10.69 6.83
CA TYR A 321 -4.79 11.88 7.28
C TYR A 321 -4.68 11.85 8.79
N LEU A 322 -3.44 11.89 9.28
CA LEU A 322 -3.14 11.66 10.68
C LEU A 322 -3.82 12.70 11.60
N PRO A 323 -3.82 14.01 11.30
CA PRO A 323 -4.53 14.97 12.14
C PRO A 323 -6.04 14.71 12.31
N ASP A 324 -6.70 14.12 11.30
CA ASP A 324 -8.13 13.76 11.39
C ASP A 324 -8.35 12.54 12.28
N LEU A 325 -7.42 11.58 12.27
CA LEU A 325 -7.46 10.41 13.15
C LEU A 325 -7.17 10.76 14.62
N LEU A 326 -6.49 11.89 14.84
CA LEU A 326 -6.09 12.39 16.17
C LEU A 326 -7.04 13.47 16.72
N GLY A 327 -8.10 13.84 15.99
CA GLY A 327 -9.12 14.80 16.41
C GLY A 327 -10.31 14.13 17.07
#